data_AF-A0A2D9CC18-F1
#
_entry.id   AF-A0A2D9CC18-F1
#
_cell.length_a   1.000
_cell.length_b   1.000
_cell.length_c   1.000
_cell.angle_alpha   90.00
_cell.angle_beta   90.00
_cell.angle_gamma   90.00
#
_symmetry.space_group_name_H-M   'P 1'
#
loop_
_entity.id
_entity.type
_entity.pdbx_description
1 polymer ?
#
loop_
_entity_poly.entity_id
_entity_poly.type
_entity_poly.pdbx_seq_one_letter_code
_entity_poly.pdbx_strand_id
1 'polypeptide(L)'
;MFNKLCDGNLIKLIYNKRNNETKNYNKIFKNQELDKETYTFRPPQRINICRTNLMRVKINDMCMDKENFCKFIEAGEGDKEQDVYLNFDTPIMCIKNNKKLNIKNGSTSFELTGFDDKYVLVNDIQFTDVEFMKYFVVAYAMTNHKVQGITIKQSYNIYEWNKMETRARYTAYSRTADAELVRIIN
;
A
#
# COMPACT_ATOMS: atom_id res chain seq x y z
N MET A 1 7.83 13.03 -36.42
CA MET A 1 9.13 13.46 -35.87
C MET A 1 9.56 12.62 -34.66
N PHE A 2 9.39 11.28 -34.71
CA PHE A 2 9.86 10.33 -33.67
C PHE A 2 10.89 9.32 -34.22
N ASN A 3 11.00 9.17 -35.54
CA ASN A 3 11.86 8.16 -36.21
C ASN A 3 13.37 8.45 -36.15
N LYS A 4 13.80 9.61 -35.65
CA LYS A 4 15.22 9.99 -35.58
C LYS A 4 15.94 9.56 -34.30
N LEU A 5 15.22 9.07 -33.29
CA LEU A 5 15.82 8.69 -32.01
C LEU A 5 16.42 7.26 -32.01
N CYS A 6 16.09 6.45 -33.02
CA CYS A 6 16.54 5.05 -33.12
C CYS A 6 16.94 4.65 -34.55
N ASP A 7 17.38 5.61 -35.39
CA ASP A 7 17.77 5.35 -36.79
C ASP A 7 16.72 4.59 -37.63
N GLY A 8 15.43 4.90 -37.42
CA GLY A 8 14.34 4.19 -38.08
C GLY A 8 14.04 2.79 -37.53
N ASN A 9 14.76 2.32 -36.51
CA ASN A 9 14.50 1.04 -35.84
C ASN A 9 13.39 1.21 -34.79
N LEU A 10 12.33 0.42 -34.94
CA LEU A 10 11.25 0.35 -33.96
C LEU A 10 11.59 -0.71 -32.91
N ILE A 11 12.09 -0.28 -31.76
CA ILE A 11 12.31 -1.17 -30.61
C ILE A 11 10.96 -1.40 -29.92
N LYS A 12 10.32 -2.55 -30.20
CA LYS A 12 9.16 -3.01 -29.44
C LYS A 12 9.63 -3.82 -28.24
N LEU A 13 9.36 -3.33 -27.04
CA LEU A 13 9.53 -4.11 -25.81
C LEU A 13 8.40 -5.14 -25.73
N ILE A 14 8.71 -6.40 -26.02
CA ILE A 14 7.74 -7.52 -26.01
C ILE A 14 7.72 -8.23 -24.65
N TYR A 15 8.80 -8.08 -23.86
CA TYR A 15 8.99 -8.73 -22.58
C TYR A 15 9.06 -7.70 -21.45
N ASN A 16 8.26 -7.93 -20.41
CA ASN A 16 8.36 -7.16 -19.19
C ASN A 16 9.35 -7.86 -18.25
N LYS A 17 10.53 -7.27 -18.03
CA LYS A 17 11.54 -7.79 -17.09
C LYS A 17 11.28 -7.43 -15.62
N ARG A 18 10.19 -6.71 -15.31
CA ARG A 18 9.87 -6.27 -13.95
C ARG A 18 9.39 -7.42 -13.07
N ASN A 19 8.78 -8.46 -13.65
CA ASN A 19 8.45 -9.71 -12.96
C ASN A 19 8.53 -10.92 -13.90
N ASN A 20 8.37 -12.12 -13.35
CA ASN A 20 8.32 -13.40 -14.05
C ASN A 20 6.99 -13.67 -14.82
N GLU A 21 6.14 -12.68 -15.06
CA GLU A 21 4.74 -12.85 -15.44
C GLU A 21 4.26 -11.92 -16.57
N THR A 22 5.03 -11.90 -17.67
CA THR A 22 4.72 -11.09 -18.85
C THR A 22 3.29 -11.32 -19.39
N LYS A 23 2.74 -12.54 -19.26
CA LYS A 23 1.39 -12.89 -19.75
C LYS A 23 0.29 -12.07 -19.08
N ASN A 24 0.24 -12.05 -17.74
CA ASN A 24 -0.82 -11.33 -17.02
C ASN A 24 -0.67 -9.81 -17.18
N TYR A 25 0.54 -9.26 -17.31
CA TYR A 25 0.68 -7.85 -17.68
C TYR A 25 0.08 -7.52 -19.04
N ASN A 26 0.34 -8.35 -20.06
CA ASN A 26 -0.25 -8.15 -21.38
C ASN A 26 -1.79 -8.19 -21.33
N LYS A 27 -2.35 -9.08 -20.50
CA LYS A 27 -3.80 -9.15 -20.26
C LYS A 27 -4.33 -7.87 -19.60
N ILE A 28 -3.64 -7.33 -18.59
CA ILE A 28 -4.01 -6.04 -17.98
C ILE A 28 -4.11 -4.95 -19.04
N PHE A 29 -3.09 -4.78 -19.89
CA PHE A 29 -3.07 -3.74 -20.92
C PHE A 29 -4.17 -3.90 -21.98
N LYS A 30 -4.56 -5.13 -22.28
CA LYS A 30 -5.66 -5.46 -23.18
C LYS A 30 -7.03 -5.45 -22.50
N ASN A 31 -7.09 -5.11 -21.21
CA ASN A 31 -8.29 -5.18 -20.37
C ASN A 31 -8.95 -6.58 -20.41
N GLN A 32 -8.13 -7.63 -20.37
CA GLN A 32 -8.54 -9.02 -20.33
C GLN A 32 -8.43 -9.57 -18.91
N GLU A 33 -9.19 -10.63 -18.62
CA GLU A 33 -9.09 -11.34 -17.34
C GLU A 33 -7.72 -12.00 -17.15
N LEU A 34 -7.22 -11.93 -15.90
CA LEU A 34 -5.98 -12.61 -15.52
C LEU A 34 -6.20 -14.11 -15.39
N ASP A 35 -5.12 -14.86 -15.21
CA ASP A 35 -5.22 -16.29 -14.94
C ASP A 35 -5.98 -16.54 -13.63
N LYS A 36 -6.81 -17.59 -13.59
CA LYS A 36 -7.77 -17.84 -12.49
C LYS A 36 -7.09 -17.96 -11.12
N GLU A 37 -5.89 -18.50 -11.09
CA GLU A 37 -5.07 -18.67 -9.88
C GLU A 37 -4.73 -17.33 -9.20
N THR A 38 -4.77 -16.22 -9.95
CA THR A 38 -4.58 -14.88 -9.40
C THR A 38 -5.77 -14.45 -8.53
N TYR A 39 -6.97 -15.01 -8.75
CA TYR A 39 -8.23 -14.65 -8.08
C TYR A 39 -8.61 -15.62 -6.95
N THR A 40 -7.62 -16.15 -6.21
CA THR A 40 -7.89 -17.03 -5.07
C THR A 40 -8.11 -16.24 -3.79
N PHE A 41 -9.08 -16.68 -2.98
CA PHE A 41 -9.25 -16.15 -1.63
C PHE A 41 -7.94 -16.25 -0.84
N ARG A 42 -7.62 -15.17 -0.13
CA ARG A 42 -6.50 -15.08 0.79
C ARG A 42 -6.88 -14.08 1.89
N PRO A 43 -6.68 -14.40 3.18
CA PRO A 43 -6.94 -13.43 4.25
C PRO A 43 -6.09 -12.17 4.06
N PRO A 44 -6.49 -11.03 4.66
CA PRO A 44 -5.66 -9.82 4.65
C PRO A 44 -4.22 -10.11 5.06
N GLN A 45 -3.29 -9.57 4.27
CA GLN A 45 -1.86 -9.76 4.51
C GLN A 45 -1.31 -8.57 5.32
N ARG A 46 -0.02 -8.59 5.64
CA ARG A 46 0.63 -7.41 6.25
C ARG A 46 0.62 -6.19 5.32
N ILE A 47 0.60 -6.39 4.01
CA ILE A 47 0.42 -5.33 3.00
C ILE A 47 -0.78 -5.66 2.12
N ASN A 48 -1.66 -4.66 1.93
CA ASN A 48 -2.83 -4.76 1.08
C ASN A 48 -2.96 -3.49 0.24
N ILE A 49 -3.41 -3.63 -1.01
CA ILE A 49 -3.63 -2.53 -1.94
C ILE A 49 -5.11 -2.46 -2.27
N CYS A 50 -5.72 -1.28 -2.16
CA CYS A 50 -7.12 -1.06 -2.49
C CYS A 50 -7.33 0.17 -3.37
N ARG A 51 -8.54 0.36 -3.90
CA ARG A 51 -8.87 1.53 -4.73
C ARG A 51 -9.35 2.71 -3.87
N THR A 52 -10.16 2.43 -2.86
CA THR A 52 -10.88 3.43 -2.07
C THR A 52 -10.35 3.56 -0.64
N ASN A 53 -10.55 4.74 -0.04
CA ASN A 53 -10.24 4.94 1.38
C ASN A 53 -11.17 4.14 2.29
N LEU A 54 -12.42 3.93 1.87
CA LEU A 54 -13.37 3.10 2.62
C LEU A 54 -12.84 1.66 2.78
N MET A 55 -12.38 1.04 1.70
CA MET A 55 -11.78 -0.29 1.75
C MET A 55 -10.47 -0.30 2.56
N ARG A 56 -9.68 0.78 2.47
CA ARG A 56 -8.47 0.93 3.30
C ARG A 56 -8.80 0.88 4.79
N VAL A 57 -9.79 1.67 5.23
CA VAL A 57 -10.23 1.70 6.64
C VAL A 57 -10.71 0.33 7.07
N LYS A 58 -11.56 -0.32 6.25
CA LYS A 58 -12.06 -1.67 6.52
C LYS A 58 -10.94 -2.69 6.73
N ILE A 59 -9.94 -2.72 5.84
CA ILE A 59 -8.84 -3.68 5.95
C ILE A 59 -7.94 -3.36 7.13
N ASN A 60 -7.62 -2.08 7.36
CA ASN A 60 -6.85 -1.70 8.54
C ASN A 60 -7.56 -2.13 9.83
N ASP A 61 -8.88 -1.92 9.92
CA ASP A 61 -9.67 -2.34 11.08
C ASP A 61 -9.65 -3.85 11.31
N MET A 62 -9.72 -4.65 10.23
CA MET A 62 -9.62 -6.10 10.30
C MET A 62 -8.23 -6.60 10.74
N CYS A 63 -7.16 -5.84 10.44
CA CYS A 63 -5.78 -6.27 10.69
C CYS A 63 -5.20 -5.76 12.02
N MET A 64 -5.79 -4.72 12.61
CA MET A 64 -5.32 -4.20 13.90
C MET A 64 -5.63 -5.20 15.03
N ASP A 65 -4.66 -5.44 15.89
CA ASP A 65 -4.84 -6.27 17.08
C ASP A 65 -5.54 -5.45 18.17
N LYS A 66 -6.84 -5.69 18.34
CA LYS A 66 -7.68 -5.00 19.33
C LYS A 66 -7.62 -5.66 20.71
N GLU A 67 -6.95 -6.81 20.84
CA GLU A 67 -6.81 -7.55 22.10
C GLU A 67 -5.47 -7.23 22.78
N ASN A 68 -4.39 -7.11 22.00
CA ASN A 68 -3.02 -6.89 22.49
C ASN A 68 -2.42 -5.55 22.00
N PHE A 69 -3.18 -4.47 22.11
CA PHE A 69 -2.69 -3.13 21.79
C PHE A 69 -1.99 -2.49 23.01
N CYS A 70 -1.01 -1.64 22.73
CA CYS A 70 -0.34 -0.81 23.73
C CYS A 70 -1.01 0.56 23.88
N LYS A 71 -1.58 1.10 22.80
CA LYS A 71 -2.29 2.37 22.84
C LYS A 71 -3.46 2.43 21.88
N PHE A 72 -4.58 2.97 22.35
CA PHE A 72 -5.76 3.28 21.56
C PHE A 72 -5.82 4.79 21.32
N ILE A 73 -6.12 5.20 20.08
CA ILE A 73 -6.37 6.58 19.71
C ILE A 73 -7.71 6.62 18.97
N GLU A 74 -8.64 7.38 19.53
CA GLU A 74 -9.97 7.59 18.94
C GLU A 74 -9.87 8.38 17.63
N ALA A 75 -10.70 8.03 16.64
CA ALA A 75 -10.84 8.82 15.43
C ALA A 75 -11.32 10.23 15.78
N GLY A 76 -10.79 11.24 15.08
CA GLY A 76 -11.45 12.53 15.04
C GLY A 76 -12.59 12.54 13.99
N GLU A 77 -13.00 13.74 13.60
CA GLU A 77 -14.15 13.96 12.72
C GLU A 77 -13.81 13.91 11.21
N GLY A 78 -12.57 13.58 10.83
CA GLY A 78 -12.12 13.64 9.43
C GLY A 78 -12.48 12.41 8.58
N ASP A 79 -12.78 12.61 7.29
CA ASP A 79 -13.13 11.54 6.31
C ASP A 79 -12.10 10.41 6.12
N LYS A 80 -10.88 10.58 6.63
CA LYS A 80 -9.77 9.62 6.51
C LYS A 80 -9.36 9.05 7.86
N GLU A 81 -9.94 9.57 8.92
CA GLU A 81 -9.67 9.18 10.28
C GLU A 81 -10.40 7.86 10.55
N GLN A 82 -9.82 7.08 11.45
CA GLN A 82 -10.32 5.81 11.90
C GLN A 82 -9.77 5.63 13.29
N ASP A 83 -10.46 4.83 14.11
CA ASP A 83 -9.89 4.38 15.36
C ASP A 83 -8.59 3.63 15.10
N VAL A 84 -7.63 3.80 16.00
CA VAL A 84 -6.32 3.21 15.85
C VAL A 84 -5.94 2.45 17.11
N TYR A 85 -5.62 1.16 16.93
CA TYR A 85 -5.06 0.29 17.95
C TYR A 85 -3.60 0.02 17.58
N LEU A 86 -2.68 0.55 18.39
CA LEU A 86 -1.24 0.49 18.14
C LEU A 86 -0.57 -0.51 19.07
N ASN A 87 0.29 -1.35 18.50
CA ASN A 87 1.35 -2.06 19.20
C ASN A 87 2.66 -1.86 18.44
N PHE A 88 3.76 -2.43 18.94
CA PHE A 88 5.08 -2.28 18.32
C PHE A 88 5.17 -2.83 16.89
N ASP A 89 4.28 -3.78 16.52
CA ASP A 89 4.26 -4.41 15.19
C ASP A 89 3.35 -3.70 14.18
N THR A 90 2.51 -2.75 14.63
CA THR A 90 1.56 -2.04 13.79
C THR A 90 2.29 -1.25 12.69
N PRO A 91 2.10 -1.58 11.39
CA PRO A 91 2.73 -0.84 10.31
C PRO A 91 2.07 0.54 10.19
N ILE A 92 2.90 1.56 10.07
CA ILE A 92 2.46 2.95 9.88
C ILE A 92 3.04 3.55 8.61
N MET A 93 2.31 4.51 8.04
CA MET A 93 2.73 5.28 6.88
C MET A 93 2.57 6.76 7.18
N CYS A 94 3.59 7.53 6.84
CA CYS A 94 3.49 8.97 6.88
C CYS A 94 2.55 9.50 5.76
N ILE A 95 1.63 10.38 6.11
CA ILE A 95 0.71 11.03 5.17
C ILE A 95 1.01 12.51 4.91
N LYS A 96 1.94 13.11 5.67
CA LYS A 96 2.25 14.54 5.59
C LYS A 96 3.74 14.81 5.74
N ASN A 97 4.30 15.59 4.81
CA ASN A 97 5.70 16.00 4.87
C ASN A 97 5.98 16.87 6.10
N ASN A 98 7.12 16.64 6.75
CA ASN A 98 7.67 17.55 7.75
C ASN A 98 9.20 17.62 7.59
N LYS A 99 9.69 18.75 7.08
CA LYS A 99 11.12 18.96 6.82
C LYS A 99 11.96 18.93 8.10
N LYS A 100 11.44 19.47 9.21
CA LYS A 100 12.18 19.55 10.48
C LYS A 100 12.41 18.16 11.07
N LEU A 101 11.42 17.29 10.96
CA LEU A 101 11.48 15.91 11.44
C LEU A 101 12.05 14.94 10.38
N ASN A 102 12.43 15.44 9.20
CA ASN A 102 12.85 14.64 8.04
C ASN A 102 11.83 13.55 7.63
N ILE A 103 10.54 13.84 7.81
CA ILE A 103 9.44 12.91 7.53
C ILE A 103 8.87 13.19 6.13
N LYS A 104 8.72 12.15 5.31
CA LYS A 104 8.22 12.23 3.92
C LYS A 104 6.93 11.44 3.74
N ASN A 105 5.95 12.08 3.09
CA ASN A 105 4.65 11.49 2.75
C ASN A 105 4.82 10.25 1.87
N GLY A 106 4.12 9.18 2.21
CA GLY A 106 4.18 7.88 1.57
C GLY A 106 5.28 6.97 2.10
N SER A 107 6.16 7.46 3.00
CA SER A 107 7.18 6.59 3.60
C SER A 107 6.58 5.68 4.66
N THR A 108 6.98 4.41 4.61
CA THR A 108 6.63 3.33 5.56
C THR A 108 7.83 2.87 6.38
N SER A 109 8.93 3.64 6.37
CA SER A 109 10.19 3.30 7.06
C SER A 109 10.20 3.77 8.53
N PHE A 110 9.07 3.67 9.21
CA PHE A 110 8.88 4.17 10.56
C PHE A 110 8.44 3.03 11.47
N GLU A 111 8.99 3.02 12.68
CA GLU A 111 8.76 2.00 13.69
C GLU A 111 8.20 2.66 14.95
N LEU A 112 7.22 1.98 15.56
CA LEU A 112 6.71 2.34 16.87
C LEU A 112 7.70 1.81 17.90
N THR A 113 8.26 2.70 18.71
CA THR A 113 9.41 2.42 19.59
C THR A 113 9.05 2.57 21.07
N GLY A 114 7.88 3.14 21.37
CA GLY A 114 7.39 3.31 22.73
C GLY A 114 6.00 3.90 22.76
N PHE A 115 5.32 3.69 23.88
CA PHE A 115 4.00 4.21 24.17
C PHE A 115 3.97 4.73 25.61
N ASP A 116 3.31 5.86 25.81
CA ASP A 116 2.88 6.32 27.13
C ASP A 116 1.47 6.92 27.03
N ASP A 117 0.91 7.37 28.15
CA ASP A 117 -0.45 7.90 28.23
C ASP A 117 -0.68 9.09 27.28
N LYS A 118 0.35 9.90 27.01
CA LYS A 118 0.26 11.15 26.23
C LYS A 118 0.86 11.06 24.83
N TYR A 119 1.76 10.12 24.61
CA TYR A 119 2.64 10.09 23.46
C TYR A 119 2.75 8.71 22.81
N VAL A 120 3.00 8.75 21.51
CA VAL A 120 3.49 7.65 20.69
C VAL A 120 4.90 7.99 20.26
N LEU A 121 5.85 7.06 20.46
CA LEU A 121 7.21 7.23 19.97
C LEU A 121 7.37 6.56 18.62
N VAL A 122 7.69 7.35 17.60
CA VAL A 122 7.98 6.89 16.24
C VAL A 122 9.45 7.15 15.94
N ASN A 123 10.25 6.10 15.77
CA ASN A 123 11.72 6.18 15.71
C ASN A 123 12.30 7.06 16.84
N ASP A 124 11.87 6.81 18.08
CA ASP A 124 12.24 7.55 19.31
C ASP A 124 11.82 9.03 19.34
N ILE A 125 11.05 9.52 18.36
CA ILE A 125 10.48 10.86 18.35
C ILE A 125 9.07 10.82 18.94
N GLN A 126 8.80 11.66 19.94
CA GLN A 126 7.50 11.75 20.59
C GLN A 126 6.48 12.52 19.75
N PHE A 127 5.28 11.96 19.64
CA PHE A 127 4.10 12.60 19.05
C PHE A 127 2.94 12.47 20.02
N THR A 128 2.24 13.56 20.30
CA THR A 128 0.91 13.47 20.92
C THR A 128 -0.05 12.70 20.01
N ASP A 129 -1.16 12.20 20.53
CA ASP A 129 -2.16 11.47 19.75
C ASP A 129 -2.64 12.27 18.53
N VAL A 130 -2.91 13.55 18.72
CA VAL A 130 -3.32 14.49 17.66
C VAL A 130 -2.21 14.68 16.62
N GLU A 131 -0.95 14.80 17.06
CA GLU A 131 0.18 14.92 16.13
C GLU A 131 0.43 13.61 15.38
N PHE A 132 0.30 12.47 16.05
CA PHE A 132 0.42 11.16 15.44
C PHE A 132 -0.61 11.02 14.31
N MET A 133 -1.89 11.27 14.59
CA MET A 133 -2.97 11.19 13.59
C MET A 133 -2.83 12.20 12.45
N LYS A 134 -2.19 13.34 12.71
CA LYS A 134 -1.89 14.36 11.69
C LYS A 134 -0.78 13.94 10.72
N TYR A 135 0.19 13.15 11.17
CA TYR A 135 1.36 12.77 10.37
C TYR A 135 1.33 11.33 9.88
N PHE A 136 0.68 10.42 10.59
CA PHE A 136 0.73 8.98 10.37
C PHE A 136 -0.66 8.36 10.27
N VAL A 137 -0.74 7.25 9.56
CA VAL A 137 -1.90 6.36 9.52
C VAL A 137 -1.42 4.92 9.59
N VAL A 138 -2.26 4.03 10.11
CA VAL A 138 -2.04 2.57 9.99
C VAL A 138 -2.02 2.16 8.52
N ALA A 139 -1.09 1.27 8.18
CA ALA A 139 -0.68 0.96 6.83
C ALA A 139 -0.73 -0.54 6.48
N TYR A 140 -1.61 -1.32 7.13
CA TYR A 140 -1.94 -2.67 6.65
C TYR A 140 -2.54 -2.63 5.24
N ALA A 141 -3.31 -1.59 4.93
CA ALA A 141 -3.83 -1.29 3.61
C ALA A 141 -3.44 0.10 3.13
N MET A 142 -3.18 0.22 1.83
CA MET A 142 -2.88 1.49 1.16
C MET A 142 -3.67 1.61 -0.13
N THR A 143 -4.02 2.84 -0.50
CA THR A 143 -4.64 3.08 -1.80
C THR A 143 -3.61 2.93 -2.93
N ASN A 144 -4.06 2.53 -4.12
CA ASN A 144 -3.18 2.31 -5.27
C ASN A 144 -2.29 3.54 -5.64
N HIS A 145 -2.74 4.76 -5.34
CA HIS A 145 -1.94 5.96 -5.55
C HIS A 145 -0.75 6.07 -4.60
N LYS A 146 -0.86 5.53 -3.39
CA LYS A 146 0.19 5.58 -2.35
C LYS A 146 1.30 4.54 -2.56
N VAL A 147 1.01 3.46 -3.28
CA VAL A 147 1.99 2.39 -3.57
C VAL A 147 2.80 2.65 -4.84
N GLN A 148 2.65 3.81 -5.49
CA GLN A 148 3.45 4.12 -6.67
C GLN A 148 4.93 4.18 -6.32
N GLY A 149 5.76 3.45 -7.07
CA GLY A 149 7.21 3.44 -6.90
C GLY A 149 7.75 2.48 -5.83
N ILE A 150 6.90 1.87 -5.00
CA ILE A 150 7.36 0.88 -4.01
C ILE A 150 7.61 -0.49 -4.64
N THR A 151 8.51 -1.27 -4.03
CA THR A 151 8.72 -2.69 -4.33
C THR A 151 8.31 -3.50 -3.11
N ILE A 152 7.39 -4.45 -3.28
CA ILE A 152 6.89 -5.36 -2.25
C ILE A 152 7.56 -6.71 -2.44
N LYS A 153 8.21 -7.22 -1.38
CA LYS A 153 8.94 -8.49 -1.37
C LYS A 153 8.25 -9.60 -0.57
N GLN A 154 7.02 -9.35 -0.13
CA GLN A 154 6.22 -10.27 0.69
C GLN A 154 4.83 -10.43 0.06
N SER A 155 4.07 -11.41 0.55
CA SER A 155 2.69 -11.63 0.09
C SER A 155 1.82 -10.40 0.31
N TYR A 156 1.03 -10.03 -0.69
CA TYR A 156 0.06 -8.94 -0.62
C TYR A 156 -1.18 -9.22 -1.44
N ASN A 157 -2.27 -8.56 -1.05
CA ASN A 157 -3.56 -8.66 -1.70
C ASN A 157 -3.90 -7.36 -2.43
N ILE A 158 -4.60 -7.46 -3.56
CA ILE A 158 -5.20 -6.34 -4.28
C ILE A 158 -6.72 -6.48 -4.21
N TYR A 159 -7.38 -5.48 -3.64
CA TYR A 159 -8.83 -5.42 -3.49
C TYR A 159 -9.44 -4.44 -4.49
N GLU A 160 -10.73 -4.63 -4.78
CA GLU A 160 -11.50 -3.73 -5.66
C GLU A 160 -10.93 -3.63 -7.09
N TRP A 161 -10.40 -4.74 -7.62
CA TRP A 161 -9.78 -4.81 -8.95
C TRP A 161 -10.65 -4.24 -10.06
N ASN A 162 -11.95 -4.54 -10.00
CA ASN A 162 -12.92 -4.06 -10.99
C ASN A 162 -13.16 -2.55 -10.92
N LYS A 163 -12.90 -1.90 -9.77
CA LYS A 163 -12.97 -0.44 -9.62
C LYS A 163 -11.67 0.28 -10.04
N MET A 164 -10.62 -0.47 -10.37
CA MET A 164 -9.36 0.07 -10.85
C MET A 164 -9.36 0.17 -12.38
N GLU A 165 -8.93 1.31 -12.90
CA GLU A 165 -8.61 1.45 -14.33
C GLU A 165 -7.34 0.67 -14.69
N THR A 166 -7.10 0.43 -15.98
CA THR A 166 -5.96 -0.34 -16.49
C THR A 166 -4.61 0.09 -15.92
N ARG A 167 -4.35 1.40 -15.83
CA ARG A 167 -3.10 1.93 -15.24
C ARG A 167 -3.00 1.64 -13.74
N ALA A 168 -4.11 1.70 -13.03
CA ALA A 168 -4.16 1.40 -11.61
C ALA A 168 -3.93 -0.10 -11.34
N ARG A 169 -4.59 -0.97 -12.12
CA ARG A 169 -4.38 -2.42 -12.11
C ARG A 169 -2.91 -2.77 -12.36
N TYR A 170 -2.31 -2.20 -13.40
CA TYR A 170 -0.89 -2.38 -13.70
C TYR A 170 -0.01 -1.92 -12.54
N THR A 171 -0.30 -0.76 -11.95
CA THR A 171 0.47 -0.22 -10.82
C THR A 171 0.43 -1.17 -9.63
N ALA A 172 -0.77 -1.60 -9.19
CA ALA A 172 -0.94 -2.52 -8.06
C ALA A 172 -0.25 -3.87 -8.30
N TYR A 173 -0.43 -4.43 -9.50
CA TYR A 173 0.11 -5.74 -9.85
C TYR A 173 1.64 -5.73 -9.99
N SER A 174 2.21 -4.60 -10.42
CA SER A 174 3.66 -4.47 -10.69
C SER A 174 4.55 -4.09 -9.50
N ARG A 175 4.03 -4.24 -8.27
CA ARG A 175 4.79 -3.94 -7.06
C ARG A 175 5.75 -5.06 -6.66
N THR A 176 5.56 -6.28 -7.17
CA THR A 176 6.42 -7.44 -6.93
C THR A 176 7.14 -7.89 -8.19
N ALA A 177 8.31 -8.52 -8.02
CA ALA A 177 9.01 -9.24 -9.08
C ALA A 177 8.56 -10.71 -9.19
N ASP A 178 7.82 -11.20 -8.20
CA ASP A 178 7.31 -12.58 -8.12
C ASP A 178 5.77 -12.58 -8.07
N ALA A 179 5.17 -13.16 -9.11
CA ALA A 179 3.73 -13.35 -9.25
C ALA A 179 3.08 -14.13 -8.10
N GLU A 180 3.81 -15.03 -7.46
CA GLU A 180 3.24 -15.89 -6.42
C GLU A 180 2.87 -15.10 -5.14
N LEU A 181 3.49 -13.93 -4.96
CA LEU A 181 3.23 -13.05 -3.81
C LEU A 181 1.93 -12.26 -3.94
N VAL A 182 1.40 -12.05 -5.15
CA VAL A 182 0.22 -11.20 -5.37
C VAL A 182 -1.05 -12.03 -5.58
N ARG A 183 -2.14 -11.65 -4.91
CA ARG A 183 -3.50 -12.17 -5.19
C ARG A 183 -4.50 -11.05 -5.33
N ILE A 184 -5.51 -11.25 -6.16
CA ILE A 184 -6.65 -10.35 -6.33
C ILE A 184 -7.83 -10.90 -5.53
N ILE A 185 -8.36 -10.08 -4.64
CA ILE A 185 -9.52 -10.40 -3.81
C ILE A 185 -10.71 -9.59 -4.35
N ASN A 186 -11.76 -10.31 -4.75
CA ASN A 186 -13.01 -9.75 -5.24
C ASN A 186 -14.02 -9.56 -4.11
#